data_AF-A0A8H6XU36-F1
#
_entry.id   AF-A0A8H6XU36-F1
#
_cell.length_a   1.000
_cell.length_b   1.000
_cell.length_c   1.000
_cell.angle_alpha   90.00
_cell.angle_beta   90.00
_cell.angle_gamma   90.00
#
_symmetry.space_group_name_H-M   'P 1'
#
loop_
_entity.id
_entity.type
_entity.pdbx_description
1 polymer ?
#
loop_
_entity_poly.entity_id
_entity_poly.type
_entity_poly.pdbx_seq_one_letter_code
_entity_poly.pdbx_strand_id
1 'polypeptide(L)'
;MGNILGKSPQELTLATARSIEKQRQLILQPASFPPPPGYIRIHFHSHLYRIHDRSPPDLVADVPLSRSGGLDLDTVKRLWGLETCLPVDPLRWKPVEPTHPNYLSALAIEVLSCGQGCIKFIEPTVSDRTLLQRHTREVVLGMASLVQLSCCRIIEMVYECLEADTPLPALCRRFRRQTQRVASAWKWEEIFSILVLCMWIGLFVASFEGWIKWAPGERARKWVYTGSFLL
;
A
#
# COMPACT_ATOMS: atom_id res chain seq x y z
N MET A 1 21.24 25.53 -29.72
CA MET A 1 19.84 25.25 -29.33
C MET A 1 19.41 23.98 -30.05
N GLY A 2 19.34 22.83 -29.36
CA GLY A 2 18.97 21.55 -29.97
C GLY A 2 17.46 21.40 -30.03
N ASN A 3 16.92 21.07 -31.21
CA ASN A 3 15.50 20.83 -31.44
C ASN A 3 14.99 19.64 -30.62
N ILE A 4 14.22 19.92 -29.57
CA ILE A 4 13.56 18.90 -28.72
C ILE A 4 12.26 18.36 -29.38
N LEU A 5 11.83 18.93 -30.50
CA LEU A 5 10.51 18.69 -31.12
C LEU A 5 10.41 17.52 -32.12
N GLY A 6 11.41 16.63 -32.19
CA GLY A 6 11.56 15.70 -33.32
C GLY A 6 11.43 14.21 -33.04
N LYS A 7 10.97 13.75 -31.86
CA LYS A 7 10.85 12.30 -31.64
C LYS A 7 9.63 11.75 -32.34
N SER A 8 9.83 10.76 -33.20
CA SER A 8 8.71 10.10 -33.87
C SER A 8 7.84 9.34 -32.85
N PRO A 9 6.53 9.14 -33.11
CA PRO A 9 5.67 8.35 -32.23
C PRO A 9 6.22 6.96 -31.89
N GLN A 10 6.99 6.35 -32.80
CA GLN A 10 7.65 5.06 -32.58
C GLN A 10 8.82 5.15 -31.59
N GLU A 11 9.58 6.23 -31.60
CA GLU A 11 10.66 6.44 -30.62
C GLU A 11 10.12 6.71 -29.22
N LEU A 12 8.96 7.39 -29.14
CA LEU A 12 8.24 7.61 -27.88
C LEU A 12 7.74 6.28 -27.29
N THR A 13 7.08 5.43 -28.08
CA THR A 13 6.62 4.12 -27.59
C THR A 13 7.77 3.23 -27.16
N LEU A 14 8.87 3.23 -27.90
CA LEU A 14 10.06 2.44 -27.57
C LEU A 14 10.79 2.97 -26.32
N ALA A 15 10.87 4.29 -26.14
CA ALA A 15 11.41 4.89 -24.91
C ALA A 15 10.54 4.57 -23.69
N THR A 16 9.21 4.62 -23.84
CA THR A 16 8.27 4.21 -22.78
C THR A 16 8.43 2.73 -22.45
N ALA A 17 8.53 1.84 -23.45
CA ALA A 17 8.76 0.42 -23.23
C ALA A 17 10.08 0.16 -22.48
N ARG A 18 11.18 0.84 -22.85
CA ARG A 18 12.48 0.74 -22.15
C ARG A 18 12.42 1.28 -20.73
N SER A 19 11.69 2.36 -20.49
CA SER A 19 11.46 2.90 -19.15
C SER A 19 10.70 1.92 -18.28
N ILE A 20 9.62 1.34 -18.80
CA ILE A 20 8.82 0.32 -18.10
C ILE A 20 9.69 -0.89 -17.77
N GLU A 21 10.50 -1.36 -18.72
CA GLU A 21 11.40 -2.49 -18.51
C GLU A 21 12.50 -2.19 -17.49
N LYS A 22 13.11 -1.00 -17.55
CA LYS A 22 14.10 -0.57 -16.55
C LYS A 22 13.47 -0.45 -15.16
N GLN A 23 12.24 0.04 -15.08
CA GLN A 23 11.49 0.09 -13.82
C GLN A 23 11.14 -1.32 -13.31
N ARG A 24 10.77 -2.25 -14.20
CA ARG A 24 10.61 -3.68 -13.86
C ARG A 24 11.89 -4.31 -13.35
N GLN A 25 13.04 -3.97 -13.95
CA GLN A 25 14.35 -4.45 -13.49
C GLN A 25 14.79 -3.83 -12.16
N LEU A 26 14.43 -2.57 -11.89
CA LEU A 26 14.65 -1.96 -10.57
C LEU A 26 13.70 -2.54 -9.50
N ILE A 27 12.54 -3.05 -9.93
CA ILE A 27 11.64 -3.89 -9.12
C ILE A 27 11.99 -5.38 -9.31
N LEU A 28 13.24 -5.72 -9.66
CA LEU A 28 13.75 -7.06 -9.37
C LEU A 28 13.67 -7.19 -7.85
N GLN A 29 12.65 -7.93 -7.41
CA GLN A 29 12.30 -8.05 -6.01
C GLN A 29 13.57 -8.35 -5.21
N PRO A 30 13.80 -7.66 -4.07
CA PRO A 30 14.89 -8.03 -3.18
C PRO A 30 14.81 -9.54 -2.95
N ALA A 31 15.95 -10.23 -3.09
CA ALA A 31 16.05 -11.69 -2.99
C ALA A 31 15.18 -12.16 -1.82
N SER A 32 14.01 -12.72 -2.15
CA SER A 32 12.98 -12.89 -1.14
C SER A 32 13.47 -13.99 -0.21
N PHE A 33 13.73 -13.67 1.05
CA PHE A 33 14.11 -14.67 2.04
C PHE A 33 13.09 -15.82 2.00
N PRO A 34 13.53 -17.09 2.11
CA PRO A 34 12.59 -18.21 2.16
C PRO A 34 11.60 -17.99 3.32
N PRO A 35 10.32 -18.36 3.16
CA PRO A 35 9.36 -18.23 4.26
C PRO A 35 9.83 -19.06 5.46
N PRO A 36 9.53 -18.63 6.70
CA PRO A 36 9.85 -19.40 7.90
C PRO A 36 9.22 -20.81 7.85
N PRO A 37 9.81 -21.81 8.54
CA PRO A 37 9.21 -23.14 8.62
C PRO A 37 7.77 -23.11 9.14
N GLY A 38 6.86 -23.82 8.47
CA GLY A 38 5.43 -23.82 8.79
C GLY A 38 4.66 -22.63 8.22
N TYR A 39 5.28 -21.80 7.39
CA TYR A 39 4.63 -20.73 6.64
C TYR A 39 4.69 -21.01 5.14
N ILE A 40 3.72 -20.47 4.40
CA ILE A 40 3.72 -20.46 2.94
C ILE A 40 3.65 -19.02 2.45
N ARG A 41 4.45 -18.71 1.42
CA ARG A 41 4.38 -17.40 0.77
C ARG A 41 3.16 -17.33 -0.14
N ILE A 42 2.43 -16.24 -0.07
CA ILE A 42 1.25 -15.99 -0.89
C ILE A 42 1.46 -14.73 -1.70
N HIS A 43 1.23 -14.84 -3.00
CA HIS A 43 1.28 -13.74 -3.96
C HIS A 43 -0.13 -13.41 -4.42
N PHE A 44 -0.61 -12.23 -4.06
CA PHE A 44 -1.87 -11.73 -4.59
C PHE A 44 -1.64 -10.95 -5.88
N HIS A 45 -2.46 -11.23 -6.89
CA HIS A 45 -2.54 -10.44 -8.11
C HIS A 45 -3.99 -9.99 -8.31
N SER A 46 -4.15 -8.70 -8.57
CA SER A 46 -5.44 -8.08 -8.93
C SER A 46 -6.11 -8.78 -10.11
N HIS A 47 -5.32 -9.24 -11.10
CA HIS A 47 -5.82 -9.87 -12.31
C HIS A 47 -4.93 -11.01 -12.81
N LEU A 48 -5.55 -11.96 -13.51
CA LEU A 48 -4.89 -13.16 -14.04
C LEU A 48 -3.82 -12.84 -15.10
N TYR A 49 -4.05 -11.84 -15.96
CA TYR A 49 -3.08 -11.47 -17.00
C TYR A 49 -1.75 -10.99 -16.41
N ARG A 50 -1.74 -10.40 -15.21
CA ARG A 50 -0.50 -9.98 -14.55
C ARG A 50 0.37 -11.16 -14.16
N ILE A 51 -0.26 -12.26 -13.79
CA ILE A 51 0.43 -13.52 -13.51
C ILE A 51 1.06 -14.05 -14.80
N HIS A 52 0.30 -14.06 -15.90
CA HIS A 52 0.77 -14.49 -17.22
C HIS A 52 1.97 -13.67 -17.70
N ASP A 53 1.90 -12.34 -17.55
CA ASP A 53 2.95 -11.42 -17.95
C ASP A 53 4.14 -11.36 -16.98
N ARG A 54 4.16 -12.26 -15.98
CA ARG A 54 5.17 -12.33 -14.91
C ARG A 54 5.37 -10.98 -14.21
N SER A 55 4.31 -10.20 -14.09
CA SER A 55 4.33 -8.94 -13.36
C SER A 55 4.50 -9.20 -11.86
N PRO A 56 5.10 -8.26 -11.11
CA PRO A 56 5.20 -8.41 -9.67
C PRO A 56 3.81 -8.51 -9.03
N PRO A 57 3.69 -9.32 -7.95
CA PRO A 57 2.47 -9.38 -7.16
C PRO A 57 2.12 -8.02 -6.57
N ASP A 58 0.82 -7.78 -6.41
CA ASP A 58 0.30 -6.57 -5.78
C ASP A 58 0.50 -6.60 -4.27
N LEU A 59 0.33 -7.78 -3.66
CA LEU A 59 0.56 -8.02 -2.25
C LEU A 59 1.33 -9.33 -2.08
N VAL A 60 2.23 -9.34 -1.10
CA VAL A 60 3.00 -10.53 -0.70
C VAL A 60 2.88 -10.67 0.81
N ALA A 61 2.60 -11.89 1.27
CA ALA A 61 2.61 -12.21 2.69
C ALA A 61 3.02 -13.66 2.91
N ASP A 62 3.69 -13.91 4.04
CA ASP A 62 3.94 -15.25 4.53
C ASP A 62 2.85 -15.60 5.55
N VAL A 63 2.06 -16.63 5.26
CA VAL A 63 0.89 -17.01 6.05
C VAL A 63 1.16 -18.34 6.76
N PRO A 64 0.85 -18.46 8.06
CA PRO A 64 1.07 -19.70 8.79
C PRO A 64 0.15 -20.81 8.27
N LEU A 65 0.71 -22.00 8.11
CA LEU A 65 -0.05 -23.21 7.81
C LEU A 65 -0.72 -23.73 9.09
N SER A 66 -1.85 -24.41 8.90
CA SER A 66 -2.50 -25.15 9.98
C SER A 66 -1.61 -26.32 10.43
N ARG A 67 -1.96 -26.94 11.57
CA ARG A 67 -1.23 -28.13 12.07
C ARG A 67 -1.24 -29.31 11.09
N SER A 68 -2.25 -29.39 10.23
CA SER A 68 -2.36 -30.40 9.15
C SER A 68 -1.58 -30.01 7.89
N GLY A 69 -0.85 -28.89 7.90
CA GLY A 69 -0.11 -28.37 6.75
C GLY A 69 -1.00 -27.72 5.69
N GLY A 70 -2.29 -27.49 5.97
CA GLY A 70 -3.20 -26.80 5.06
C GLY A 70 -3.23 -25.30 5.29
N LEU A 71 -3.93 -24.59 4.41
CA LEU A 71 -4.03 -23.13 4.43
C LEU A 71 -5.49 -22.73 4.57
N ASP A 72 -5.78 -21.96 5.62
CA ASP A 72 -7.08 -21.35 5.85
C ASP A 72 -7.22 -20.08 4.99
N LEU A 73 -8.14 -20.12 4.03
CA LEU A 73 -8.40 -19.03 3.11
C LEU A 73 -9.14 -17.86 3.79
N ASP A 74 -9.86 -18.07 4.89
CA ASP A 74 -10.46 -16.97 5.66
C ASP A 74 -9.39 -16.09 6.30
N THR A 75 -8.26 -16.68 6.70
CA THR A 75 -7.11 -15.94 7.18
C THR A 75 -6.49 -15.09 6.07
N VAL A 76 -6.36 -15.61 4.86
CA VAL A 76 -5.88 -14.84 3.69
C VAL A 76 -6.84 -13.70 3.32
N LYS A 77 -8.14 -13.98 3.28
CA LYS A 77 -9.17 -12.96 3.00
C LYS A 77 -9.15 -11.83 4.01
N ARG A 78 -9.07 -12.15 5.31
CA ARG A 78 -9.00 -11.14 6.37
C ARG A 78 -7.72 -10.32 6.33
N LEU A 79 -6.59 -10.95 6.02
CA LEU A 79 -5.28 -10.28 5.95
C LEU A 79 -5.28 -9.11 4.97
N TRP A 80 -5.94 -9.27 3.82
CA TRP A 80 -5.96 -8.27 2.75
C TRP A 80 -7.32 -7.57 2.56
N GLY A 81 -8.34 -7.95 3.34
CA GLY A 81 -9.71 -7.44 3.18
C GLY A 81 -10.32 -7.83 1.83
N LEU A 82 -10.15 -9.10 1.43
CA LEU A 82 -10.76 -9.67 0.23
C LEU A 82 -12.14 -10.23 0.56
N GLU A 83 -13.06 -10.15 -0.39
CA GLU A 83 -14.36 -10.82 -0.30
C GLU A 83 -14.23 -12.27 -0.73
N THR A 84 -13.53 -12.50 -1.84
CA THR A 84 -13.23 -13.81 -2.38
C THR A 84 -11.74 -13.96 -2.62
N CYS A 85 -11.23 -15.18 -2.58
CA CYS A 85 -9.88 -15.46 -3.03
C CYS A 85 -9.86 -16.85 -3.65
N LEU A 86 -9.34 -16.95 -4.86
CA LEU A 86 -9.15 -18.22 -5.55
C LEU A 86 -7.67 -18.42 -5.85
N PRO A 87 -7.10 -19.59 -5.55
CA PRO A 87 -5.77 -19.94 -6.00
C PRO A 87 -5.76 -20.09 -7.52
N VAL A 88 -4.60 -19.82 -8.13
CA VAL A 88 -4.37 -20.01 -9.56
C VAL A 88 -3.50 -21.23 -9.79
N ASP A 89 -3.96 -22.15 -10.64
CA ASP A 89 -3.17 -23.29 -11.09
C ASP A 89 -2.01 -22.78 -11.97
N PRO A 90 -0.74 -23.03 -11.59
CA PRO A 90 0.42 -22.52 -12.33
C PRO A 90 0.61 -23.18 -13.70
N LEU A 91 0.04 -24.36 -13.94
CA LEU A 91 0.13 -25.07 -15.22
C LEU A 91 -0.99 -24.64 -16.17
N ARG A 92 -2.21 -24.47 -15.63
CA ARG A 92 -3.40 -24.15 -16.44
C ARG A 92 -3.65 -22.65 -16.58
N TRP A 93 -3.02 -21.83 -15.74
CA TRP A 93 -3.26 -20.39 -15.61
C TRP A 93 -4.74 -20.06 -15.47
N LYS A 94 -5.44 -20.83 -14.64
CA LYS A 94 -6.86 -20.65 -14.35
C LYS A 94 -7.10 -20.63 -12.86
N PRO A 95 -8.08 -19.84 -12.38
CA PRO A 95 -8.53 -19.92 -11.00
C PRO A 95 -9.09 -21.32 -10.75
N VAL A 96 -8.76 -21.90 -9.61
CA VAL A 96 -9.26 -23.21 -9.18
C VAL A 96 -10.17 -23.01 -7.98
N GLU A 97 -11.38 -23.52 -8.08
CA GLU A 97 -12.29 -23.60 -6.94
C GLU A 97 -11.84 -24.72 -6.00
N PRO A 98 -11.52 -24.42 -4.74
CA PRO A 98 -11.16 -25.44 -3.77
C PRO A 98 -12.35 -26.38 -3.49
N THR A 99 -12.08 -27.66 -3.22
CA THR A 99 -13.12 -28.60 -2.76
C THR A 99 -13.79 -28.13 -1.46
N HIS A 100 -13.02 -27.46 -0.59
CA HIS A 100 -13.53 -26.82 0.63
C HIS A 100 -13.39 -25.30 0.50
N PRO A 101 -14.50 -24.53 0.49
CA PRO A 101 -14.48 -23.11 0.11
C PRO A 101 -13.48 -22.23 0.85
N ASN A 102 -13.17 -22.57 2.12
CA ASN A 102 -12.28 -21.78 2.96
C ASN A 102 -10.96 -22.50 3.31
N TYR A 103 -10.64 -23.61 2.65
CA TYR A 103 -9.48 -24.41 3.05
C TYR A 103 -8.78 -25.08 1.87
N LEU A 104 -7.46 -24.92 1.81
CA LEU A 104 -6.59 -25.69 0.92
C LEU A 104 -5.87 -26.78 1.70
N SER A 105 -5.96 -28.02 1.22
CA SER A 105 -5.21 -29.14 1.77
C SER A 105 -3.70 -28.99 1.53
N ALA A 106 -2.88 -29.68 2.33
CA ALA A 106 -1.43 -29.69 2.15
C ALA A 106 -1.01 -30.14 0.74
N LEU A 107 -1.71 -31.15 0.19
CA LEU A 107 -1.49 -31.60 -1.19
C LEU A 107 -1.83 -30.52 -2.21
N ALA A 108 -2.94 -29.81 -2.03
CA ALA A 108 -3.29 -28.70 -2.92
C ALA A 108 -2.22 -27.60 -2.89
N ILE A 109 -1.66 -27.30 -1.72
CA ILE A 109 -0.56 -26.34 -1.56
C ILE A 109 0.69 -26.81 -2.30
N GLU A 110 1.06 -28.08 -2.18
CA GLU A 110 2.21 -28.65 -2.88
C GLU A 110 2.05 -28.53 -4.41
N VAL A 111 0.88 -28.92 -4.94
CA VAL A 111 0.56 -28.83 -6.37
C VAL A 111 0.54 -27.37 -6.85
N LEU A 112 -0.13 -26.48 -6.13
CA LEU A 112 -0.28 -25.07 -6.51
C LEU A 112 1.02 -24.27 -6.37
N SER A 113 1.90 -24.66 -5.44
CA SER A 113 3.19 -24.01 -5.27
C SER A 113 4.22 -24.44 -6.32
N CYS A 114 4.05 -25.60 -6.95
CA CYS A 114 4.84 -26.10 -8.10
C CYS A 114 6.35 -25.78 -8.02
N GLY A 115 6.96 -25.94 -6.83
CA GLY A 115 8.38 -25.68 -6.58
C GLY A 115 8.79 -24.20 -6.54
N GLN A 116 7.87 -23.26 -6.77
CA GLN A 116 8.10 -21.81 -6.64
C GLN A 116 8.09 -21.33 -5.18
N GLY A 117 7.70 -22.19 -4.23
CA GLY A 117 7.61 -21.85 -2.81
C GLY A 117 6.55 -20.80 -2.47
N CYS A 118 5.66 -20.48 -3.42
CA CYS A 118 4.57 -19.53 -3.24
C CYS A 118 3.30 -19.97 -3.95
N ILE A 119 2.15 -19.59 -3.42
CA ILE A 119 0.84 -19.77 -4.06
C ILE A 119 0.36 -18.44 -4.60
N LYS A 120 -0.12 -18.43 -5.85
CA LYS A 120 -0.69 -17.23 -6.48
C LYS A 120 -2.20 -17.22 -6.29
N PHE A 121 -2.73 -16.08 -5.85
CA PHE A 121 -4.15 -15.84 -5.67
C PHE A 121 -4.62 -14.69 -6.53
N ILE A 122 -5.88 -14.77 -6.93
CA ILE A 122 -6.64 -13.66 -7.50
C ILE A 122 -7.98 -13.53 -6.78
N GLU A 123 -8.64 -12.41 -7.01
CA GLU A 123 -10.03 -12.20 -6.63
C GLU A 123 -10.86 -12.00 -7.89
N PRO A 124 -11.56 -13.05 -8.37
CA PRO A 124 -12.24 -13.01 -9.66
C PRO A 124 -13.48 -12.11 -9.64
N THR A 125 -14.17 -12.07 -8.50
CA THR A 125 -15.40 -11.30 -8.30
C THR A 125 -15.22 -10.39 -7.10
N VAL A 126 -15.41 -9.10 -7.32
CA VAL A 126 -15.40 -8.07 -6.29
C VAL A 126 -16.74 -7.36 -6.36
N SER A 127 -17.44 -7.21 -5.24
CA SER A 127 -18.65 -6.42 -5.20
C SER A 127 -18.35 -4.93 -5.44
N ASP A 128 -19.30 -4.20 -6.02
CA ASP A 128 -19.18 -2.74 -6.22
C ASP A 128 -18.88 -2.00 -4.92
N ARG A 129 -19.42 -2.50 -3.80
CA ARG A 129 -19.18 -1.95 -2.47
C ARG A 129 -17.71 -2.09 -2.06
N THR A 130 -17.11 -3.25 -2.31
CA THR A 130 -15.68 -3.47 -1.98
C THR A 130 -14.76 -2.73 -2.94
N LEU A 131 -15.12 -2.61 -4.21
CA LEU A 131 -14.40 -1.73 -5.15
C LEU A 131 -14.39 -0.29 -4.65
N LEU A 132 -15.55 0.25 -4.26
CA LEU A 132 -15.65 1.60 -3.72
C LEU A 132 -14.83 1.77 -2.43
N GLN A 133 -14.87 0.79 -1.53
CA GLN A 133 -14.06 0.82 -0.30
C GLN A 133 -12.56 0.83 -0.58
N ARG A 134 -12.09 0.03 -1.55
CA ARG A 134 -10.68 0.00 -1.96
C ARG A 134 -10.24 1.30 -2.59
N HIS A 135 -11.03 1.82 -3.53
CA HIS A 135 -10.77 3.13 -4.13
C HIS A 135 -10.71 4.23 -3.06
N THR A 136 -11.61 4.19 -2.09
CA THR A 136 -11.60 5.15 -0.97
C THR A 136 -10.32 5.00 -0.13
N ARG A 137 -9.89 3.78 0.20
CA ARG A 137 -8.63 3.54 0.93
C ARG A 137 -7.42 4.03 0.14
N GLU A 138 -7.37 3.77 -1.16
CA GLU A 138 -6.29 4.22 -2.04
C GLU A 138 -6.22 5.75 -2.07
N VAL A 139 -7.36 6.43 -2.23
CA VAL A 139 -7.45 7.90 -2.18
C VAL A 139 -6.98 8.42 -0.82
N VAL A 140 -7.41 7.81 0.29
CA VAL A 140 -7.00 8.22 1.64
C VAL A 140 -5.49 8.04 1.85
N LEU A 141 -4.92 6.90 1.43
CA LEU A 141 -3.48 6.64 1.52
C LEU A 141 -2.67 7.58 0.62
N GLY A 142 -3.19 7.88 -0.58
CA GLY A 142 -2.62 8.85 -1.50
C GLY A 142 -2.61 10.26 -0.90
N MET A 143 -3.72 10.69 -0.31
CA MET A 143 -3.84 11.97 0.39
C MET A 143 -2.90 12.04 1.60
N ALA A 144 -2.82 10.98 2.41
CA ALA A 144 -1.89 10.93 3.55
C ALA A 144 -0.43 11.05 3.09
N SER A 145 -0.08 10.36 2.00
CA SER A 145 1.25 10.43 1.40
C SER A 145 1.56 11.83 0.84
N LEU A 146 0.58 12.48 0.19
CA LEU A 146 0.69 13.86 -0.29
C LEU A 146 0.95 14.82 0.88
N VAL A 147 0.15 14.73 1.95
CA VAL A 147 0.31 15.54 3.16
C VAL A 147 1.70 15.35 3.77
N GLN A 148 2.16 14.10 3.89
CA GLN A 148 3.51 13.80 4.40
C GLN A 148 4.58 14.48 3.54
N LEU A 149 4.51 14.35 2.21
CA LEU A 149 5.46 15.00 1.30
C LEU A 149 5.41 16.53 1.41
N SER A 150 4.22 17.12 1.50
CA SER A 150 4.05 18.56 1.72
C SER A 150 4.67 19.01 3.03
N CYS A 151 4.48 18.28 4.13
CA CYS A 151 5.12 18.55 5.41
C CYS A 151 6.65 18.49 5.31
N CYS A 152 7.20 17.45 4.67
CA CYS A 152 8.65 17.36 4.43
C CYS A 152 9.18 18.57 3.65
N ARG A 153 8.45 19.03 2.62
CA ARG A 153 8.85 20.21 1.83
C ARG A 153 8.76 21.51 2.62
N ILE A 154 7.73 21.70 3.43
CA ILE A 154 7.63 22.89 4.30
C ILE A 154 8.80 22.91 5.30
N ILE A 155 9.13 21.77 5.89
CA ILE A 155 10.28 21.65 6.80
C ILE A 155 11.57 22.04 6.08
N GLU A 156 11.82 21.50 4.88
CA GLU A 156 13.00 21.86 4.07
C GLU A 156 13.06 23.37 3.78
N MET A 157 11.95 23.97 3.36
CA MET A 157 11.88 25.41 3.07
C MET A 157 12.17 26.27 4.31
N VAL A 158 11.62 25.89 5.48
CA VAL A 158 11.91 26.58 6.74
C VAL A 158 13.39 26.47 7.10
N TYR A 159 14.00 25.30 6.89
CA TYR A 159 15.44 25.13 7.09
C TYR A 159 16.27 26.04 6.17
N GLU A 160 15.90 26.14 4.89
CA GLU A 160 16.58 27.01 3.93
C GLU A 160 16.46 28.49 4.30
N CYS A 161 15.27 28.96 4.70
CA CYS A 161 15.07 30.33 5.17
C CYS A 161 15.89 30.63 6.44
N LEU A 162 15.89 29.70 7.41
CA LEU A 162 16.72 29.84 8.61
C LEU A 162 18.21 29.88 8.28
N GLU A 163 18.67 29.07 7.32
CA GLU A 163 20.07 29.06 6.88
C GLU A 163 20.47 30.38 6.19
N ALA A 164 19.54 31.01 5.46
CA ALA A 164 19.78 32.27 4.76
C ALA A 164 19.79 33.49 5.70
N ASP A 165 18.86 33.57 6.64
CA ASP A 165 18.60 34.80 7.40
C ASP A 165 19.24 34.84 8.80
N THR A 166 19.85 33.75 9.26
CA THR A 166 20.50 33.71 10.58
C THR A 166 21.91 33.12 10.52
N PRO A 167 22.85 33.53 11.40
CA PRO A 167 24.18 32.93 11.50
C PRO A 167 24.20 31.51 12.11
N LEU A 168 23.05 30.81 12.10
CA LEU A 168 22.86 29.43 12.52
C LEU A 168 23.56 28.34 11.66
N PRO A 169 24.09 28.55 10.43
CA PRO A 169 24.75 27.48 9.67
C PRO A 169 25.90 26.81 10.45
N ALA A 170 26.59 27.55 11.33
CA ALA A 170 27.66 27.00 12.17
C ALA A 170 27.14 26.06 13.28
N LEU A 171 26.02 26.41 13.92
CA LEU A 171 25.39 25.62 14.99
C LEU A 171 24.62 24.43 14.42
N CYS A 172 23.91 24.60 13.32
CA CYS A 172 23.19 23.53 12.62
C CYS A 172 24.15 22.50 12.02
N ARG A 173 25.33 22.89 11.50
CA ARG A 173 26.36 21.90 11.09
C ARG A 173 26.89 21.07 12.27
N ARG A 174 26.96 21.66 13.47
CA ARG A 174 27.36 20.97 14.71
C ARG A 174 26.28 20.00 15.18
N PHE A 175 25.02 20.42 15.15
CA PHE A 175 23.88 19.55 15.45
C PHE A 175 23.68 18.46 14.39
N ARG A 176 23.87 18.73 13.09
CA ARG A 176 23.70 17.73 12.01
C ARG A 176 24.64 16.53 12.17
N ARG A 177 25.89 16.77 12.59
CA ARG A 177 26.87 15.72 12.95
C ARG A 177 26.46 14.94 14.20
N GLN A 178 25.65 15.55 15.07
CA GLN A 178 25.14 14.95 16.30
C GLN A 178 23.82 14.20 16.05
N THR A 179 22.89 14.73 15.25
CA THR A 179 21.66 14.06 14.81
C THR A 179 21.92 12.88 13.89
N GLN A 180 23.01 12.83 13.12
CA GLN A 180 23.40 11.59 12.43
C GLN A 180 23.77 10.45 13.40
N ARG A 181 24.08 10.76 14.66
CA ARG A 181 24.28 9.78 15.74
C ARG A 181 23.02 9.57 16.60
N VAL A 182 22.03 10.47 16.52
CA VAL A 182 20.80 10.50 17.36
C VAL A 182 19.53 10.20 16.57
N ALA A 183 19.59 10.11 15.24
CA ALA A 183 18.48 9.66 14.38
C ALA A 183 18.07 8.19 14.63
N SER A 184 18.73 7.49 15.56
CA SER A 184 18.31 6.22 16.13
C SER A 184 17.48 6.35 17.43
N ALA A 185 17.25 7.56 17.96
CA ALA A 185 16.71 7.75 19.30
C ALA A 185 15.40 8.56 19.37
N TRP A 186 14.99 9.26 18.30
CA TRP A 186 13.67 9.89 18.27
C TRP A 186 12.65 8.85 17.83
N LYS A 187 11.84 8.37 18.78
CA LYS A 187 10.74 7.46 18.48
C LYS A 187 9.77 8.20 17.57
N TRP A 188 9.56 7.66 16.37
CA TRP A 188 8.59 8.15 15.39
C TRP A 188 7.19 8.44 15.98
N GLU A 189 6.86 7.81 17.11
CA GLU A 189 5.68 8.07 17.93
C GLU A 189 5.52 9.54 18.36
N GLU A 190 6.60 10.25 18.70
CA GLU A 190 6.52 11.64 19.18
C GLU A 190 6.26 12.62 18.02
N ILE A 191 6.91 12.41 16.89
CA ILE A 191 6.70 13.21 15.66
C ILE A 191 5.27 12.97 15.14
N PHE A 192 4.83 11.71 15.14
CA PHE A 192 3.45 11.37 14.78
C PHE A 192 2.44 12.03 15.72
N SER A 193 2.70 12.05 17.03
CA SER A 193 1.82 12.69 18.02
C SER A 193 1.68 14.19 17.78
N ILE A 194 2.77 14.88 17.41
CA ILE A 194 2.74 16.31 17.08
C ILE A 194 1.95 16.57 15.80
N LEU A 195 2.11 15.73 14.76
CA LEU A 195 1.36 15.87 13.52
C LEU A 195 -0.14 15.61 13.71
N VAL A 196 -0.50 14.58 14.49
CA VAL A 196 -1.89 14.29 14.87
C VAL A 196 -2.47 15.45 15.68
N LEU A 197 -1.71 16.02 16.61
CA LEU A 197 -2.14 17.19 17.37
C LEU A 197 -2.39 18.40 16.47
N CYS A 198 -1.50 18.69 15.51
CA CYS A 198 -1.69 19.77 14.54
C CYS A 198 -2.93 19.54 13.66
N MET A 199 -3.19 18.30 13.24
CA MET A 199 -4.39 17.95 12.50
C MET A 199 -5.66 18.18 13.32
N TRP A 200 -5.67 17.78 14.61
CA TRP A 200 -6.80 18.03 15.51
C TRP A 200 -7.03 19.52 15.77
N ILE A 201 -5.96 20.31 15.93
CA ILE A 201 -6.06 21.77 16.06
C ILE A 201 -6.66 22.37 14.79
N GLY A 202 -6.24 21.92 13.61
CA GLY A 202 -6.82 22.37 12.34
C GLY A 202 -8.31 22.04 12.21
N LEU A 203 -8.70 20.81 12.57
CA LEU A 203 -10.11 20.38 12.61
C LEU A 203 -10.94 21.18 13.62
N PHE A 204 -10.37 21.48 14.79
CA PHE A 204 -11.01 22.28 15.83
C PHE A 204 -11.24 23.72 15.35
N VAL A 205 -10.22 24.38 14.78
CA VAL A 205 -10.33 25.73 14.22
C VAL A 205 -11.38 25.79 13.10
N ALA A 206 -11.35 24.83 12.16
CA ALA A 206 -12.33 24.75 11.08
C ALA A 206 -13.78 24.53 11.59
N SER A 207 -13.94 23.90 12.75
CA SER A 207 -15.24 23.69 13.39
C SER A 207 -15.75 24.96 14.07
N PHE A 208 -14.87 25.76 14.69
CA PHE A 208 -15.24 27.01 15.36
C PHE A 208 -15.58 28.14 14.39
N GLU A 209 -14.93 28.21 13.24
CA GLU A 209 -15.26 29.20 12.21
C GLU A 209 -16.54 28.87 11.42
N GLY A 210 -17.22 27.76 11.73
CA GLY A 210 -18.49 27.39 11.11
C GLY A 210 -18.38 26.84 9.69
N TRP A 211 -17.17 26.52 9.22
CA TRP A 211 -16.93 25.90 7.92
C TRP A 211 -17.46 24.46 7.89
N ILE A 212 -17.55 23.82 9.05
CA ILE A 212 -18.13 22.49 9.23
C ILE A 212 -19.33 22.60 10.17
N LYS A 213 -20.55 22.51 9.63
CA LYS A 213 -21.78 22.36 10.45
C LYS A 213 -21.81 20.99 11.11
N TRP A 214 -21.28 20.91 12.32
CA TRP A 214 -21.39 19.75 13.19
C TRP A 214 -22.81 19.67 13.77
N ALA A 215 -23.69 18.93 13.11
CA ALA A 215 -24.99 18.54 13.63
C ALA A 215 -25.01 17.03 13.97
N PRO A 216 -24.20 16.56 14.95
CA PRO A 216 -24.08 15.14 15.25
C PRO A 216 -25.42 14.53 15.71
N GLY A 217 -26.26 15.31 16.38
CA GLY A 217 -27.59 14.87 16.81
C GLY A 217 -28.58 14.64 15.65
N GLU A 218 -28.53 15.46 14.60
CA GLU A 218 -29.37 15.27 13.42
C GLU A 218 -28.86 14.14 12.53
N ARG A 219 -27.53 13.97 12.45
CA ARG A 219 -26.91 12.87 11.71
C ARG A 219 -27.11 11.53 12.41
N ALA A 220 -27.01 11.47 13.73
CA ALA A 220 -27.32 10.28 14.51
C ALA A 220 -28.81 9.92 14.42
N ARG A 221 -29.72 10.91 14.48
CA ARG A 221 -31.16 10.67 14.26
C ARG A 221 -31.43 10.14 12.86
N LYS A 222 -30.89 10.79 11.81
CA LYS A 222 -31.01 10.30 10.43
C LYS A 222 -30.50 8.86 10.31
N TRP A 223 -29.36 8.54 10.90
CA TRP A 223 -28.78 7.20 10.87
C TRP A 223 -29.69 6.14 11.50
N VAL A 224 -30.30 6.43 12.66
CA VAL A 224 -31.26 5.52 13.31
C VAL A 224 -32.47 5.24 12.40
N TYR A 225 -32.92 6.24 11.63
CA TYR A 225 -34.07 6.10 10.75
C TYR A 225 -33.73 5.51 9.36
N THR A 226 -32.55 5.75 8.81
CA THR A 226 -32.20 5.35 7.43
C THR A 226 -31.20 4.20 7.33
N GLY A 227 -30.56 3.78 8.43
CA GLY A 227 -29.61 2.67 8.47
C GLY A 227 -28.37 2.84 7.57
N SER A 228 -28.15 4.03 7.01
CA SER A 228 -27.11 4.29 6.01
C SER A 228 -26.37 5.59 6.35
N PHE A 229 -25.03 5.50 6.31
CA PHE A 229 -24.14 6.66 6.35
C PHE A 229 -24.04 7.22 4.93
N LEU A 230 -24.74 8.32 4.66
CA LEU A 230 -24.39 9.20 3.55
C LEU A 230 -23.50 10.31 4.13
N LEU A 231 -22.24 10.32 3.67
CA LEU A 231 -21.26 11.38 3.91
C LEU A 231 -21.66 12.67 3.21
#